data_AF-A0A9E4RPU4-F1
#
_entry.id   AF-A0A9E4RPU4-F1
#
_cell.length_a   1.000
_cell.length_b   1.000
_cell.length_c   1.000
_cell.angle_alpha   90.00
_cell.angle_beta   90.00
_cell.angle_gamma   90.00
#
_symmetry.space_group_name_H-M   'P 1'
#
loop_
_entity.id
_entity.type
_entity.pdbx_description
1 polymer ?
#
loop_
_entity_poly.entity_id
_entity_poly.type
_entity_poly.pdbx_seq_one_letter_code
_entity_poly.pdbx_strand_id
1 'polypeptide(L)'
;HLGGGMATSLEPFSSLVPADPPVLPDDAPDDAAFLARWDTAARDTIEASQAAAEAALAVCPPSTAFVDAVYSPDETVLLRQARLRGHRTLNGKGMLIMQAAAGFVQRMARRHLEAAGQDPDTLHDRVVAAMEAAF
;
A
#
# COMPACT_ATOMS: atom_id res chain seq x y z
N HIS A 1 5.06 12.84 -8.87
CA HIS A 1 5.91 13.90 -9.44
C HIS A 1 7.37 13.55 -9.28
N LEU A 2 8.12 13.65 -10.38
CA LEU A 2 9.58 13.58 -10.43
C LEU A 2 10.11 15.01 -10.60
N GLY A 3 11.38 15.24 -10.25
CA GLY A 3 12.01 16.55 -10.48
C GLY A 3 11.98 16.93 -11.97
N GLY A 4 11.98 18.24 -12.25
CA GLY A 4 12.07 18.76 -13.62
C GLY A 4 10.76 18.78 -14.42
N GLY A 5 9.60 18.78 -13.75
CA GLY A 5 8.28 18.85 -14.43
C GLY A 5 7.90 17.54 -15.12
N MET A 6 8.37 16.41 -14.59
CA MET A 6 8.06 15.08 -15.08
C MET A 6 7.23 14.33 -14.04
N ALA A 7 6.41 13.39 -14.46
CA ALA A 7 5.62 12.56 -13.57
C ALA A 7 5.51 11.13 -14.13
N THR A 8 5.20 10.21 -13.23
CA THR A 8 4.93 8.81 -13.55
C THR A 8 3.97 8.24 -12.51
N SER A 9 3.35 7.11 -12.81
CA SER A 9 2.56 6.31 -11.89
C SER A 9 3.22 4.95 -11.69
N LEU A 10 3.00 4.34 -10.52
CA LEU A 10 3.35 2.94 -10.28
C LEU A 10 2.13 2.02 -10.28
N GLU A 11 0.94 2.57 -10.31
CA GLU A 11 -0.28 1.78 -10.48
C GLU A 11 -0.63 1.68 -11.97
N PRO A 12 -1.05 0.51 -12.48
CA PRO A 12 -1.32 -0.75 -11.78
C PRO A 12 -0.20 -1.82 -11.97
N PHE A 13 1.07 -1.48 -11.69
CA PHE A 13 2.15 -2.47 -11.69
C PHE A 13 2.07 -3.39 -10.46
N SER A 14 2.52 -4.63 -10.62
CA SER A 14 2.67 -5.56 -9.49
C SER A 14 4.03 -5.37 -8.82
N SER A 15 4.04 -5.22 -7.50
CA SER A 15 5.28 -5.06 -6.71
C SER A 15 6.12 -6.35 -6.59
N LEU A 16 5.63 -7.46 -7.14
CA LEU A 16 6.35 -8.74 -7.14
C LEU A 16 7.52 -8.79 -8.14
N VAL A 17 7.50 -7.91 -9.13
CA VAL A 17 8.51 -7.81 -10.19
C VAL A 17 8.90 -6.34 -10.38
N PRO A 18 10.10 -6.06 -10.94
CA PRO A 18 10.46 -4.69 -11.29
C PRO A 18 9.42 -4.04 -12.22
N ALA A 19 9.03 -2.81 -11.91
CA ALA A 19 8.19 -2.00 -12.78
C ALA A 19 9.04 -1.20 -13.77
N ASP A 20 8.54 -1.01 -14.99
CA ASP A 20 9.11 -0.13 -16.02
C ASP A 20 8.07 0.89 -16.48
N PRO A 21 7.72 1.87 -15.62
CA PRO A 21 6.67 2.82 -15.91
C PRO A 21 7.19 3.92 -16.85
N PRO A 22 6.40 4.36 -17.85
CA PRO A 22 6.78 5.51 -18.66
C PRO A 22 6.81 6.77 -17.80
N VAL A 23 7.72 7.68 -18.13
CA VAL A 23 7.82 9.00 -17.51
C VAL A 23 7.33 10.04 -18.50
N LEU A 24 6.31 10.79 -18.14
CA LEU A 24 5.66 11.78 -19.00
C LEU A 24 5.81 13.20 -18.42
N PRO A 25 5.70 14.25 -19.25
CA PRO A 25 5.60 15.61 -18.75
C PRO A 25 4.40 15.77 -17.81
N ASP A 26 4.62 16.53 -16.74
CA ASP A 26 3.62 16.90 -15.75
C ASP A 26 2.92 18.20 -16.16
N ASP A 27 2.28 18.15 -17.34
CA ASP A 27 1.68 19.29 -18.04
C ASP A 27 0.17 19.14 -18.23
N ALA A 28 -0.42 18.09 -17.65
CA ALA A 28 -1.84 17.82 -17.75
C ALA A 28 -2.65 18.84 -16.93
N PRO A 29 -3.89 19.15 -17.36
CA PRO A 29 -4.76 20.09 -16.62
C PRO A 29 -5.20 19.55 -15.25
N ASP A 30 -5.23 18.23 -15.07
CA ASP A 30 -5.54 17.55 -13.83
C ASP A 30 -4.94 16.12 -13.82
N ASP A 31 -5.00 15.47 -12.66
CA ASP A 31 -4.48 14.11 -12.46
C ASP A 31 -5.18 13.07 -13.34
N ALA A 32 -6.49 13.24 -13.61
CA ALA A 32 -7.25 12.29 -14.41
C ALA A 32 -6.79 12.31 -15.88
N ALA A 33 -6.55 13.49 -16.44
CA ALA A 33 -6.02 13.68 -17.78
C ALA A 33 -4.57 13.17 -17.89
N PHE A 34 -3.76 13.36 -16.85
CA PHE A 34 -2.43 12.77 -16.77
C PHE A 34 -2.51 11.23 -16.78
N LEU A 35 -3.32 10.65 -15.88
CA LEU A 35 -3.44 9.20 -15.73
C LEU A 35 -3.99 8.53 -16.99
N ALA A 36 -4.93 9.14 -17.72
CA ALA A 36 -5.43 8.59 -18.97
C ALA A 36 -4.35 8.52 -20.08
N ARG A 37 -3.54 9.58 -20.20
CA ARG A 37 -2.38 9.62 -21.11
C ARG A 37 -1.32 8.60 -20.70
N TRP A 38 -1.03 8.56 -19.40
CA TRP A 38 -0.05 7.67 -18.83
C TRP A 38 -0.45 6.19 -18.99
N ASP A 39 -1.72 5.83 -18.74
CA ASP A 39 -2.25 4.47 -18.94
C ASP A 39 -2.07 4.01 -20.39
N THR A 40 -2.37 4.90 -21.34
CA THR A 40 -2.18 4.63 -22.76
C THR A 40 -0.72 4.34 -23.09
N ALA A 41 0.21 5.10 -22.51
CA ALA A 41 1.65 4.93 -22.73
C ALA A 41 2.22 3.70 -21.98
N ALA A 42 1.62 3.32 -20.85
CA ALA A 42 2.12 2.28 -19.96
C ALA A 42 1.56 0.89 -20.28
N ARG A 43 0.59 0.77 -21.19
CA ARG A 43 -0.18 -0.47 -21.41
C ARG A 43 0.70 -1.71 -21.60
N ASP A 44 1.66 -1.66 -22.51
CA ASP A 44 2.52 -2.80 -22.82
C ASP A 44 3.40 -3.19 -21.62
N THR A 45 3.91 -2.21 -20.86
CA THR A 45 4.76 -2.48 -19.69
C THR A 45 3.95 -2.96 -18.48
N ILE A 46 2.71 -2.49 -18.33
CA ILE A 46 1.75 -3.01 -17.35
C ILE A 46 1.44 -4.48 -17.64
N GLU A 47 1.10 -4.81 -18.89
CA GLU A 47 0.79 -6.19 -19.29
C GLU A 47 1.99 -7.12 -19.06
N ALA A 48 3.20 -6.68 -19.45
CA ALA A 48 4.43 -7.43 -19.21
C ALA A 48 4.70 -7.65 -17.71
N SER A 49 4.53 -6.62 -16.88
CA SER A 49 4.69 -6.71 -15.42
C SER A 49 3.69 -7.68 -14.81
N GLN A 50 2.41 -7.59 -15.19
CA GLN A 50 1.36 -8.44 -14.63
C GLN A 50 1.55 -9.91 -15.04
N ALA A 51 1.95 -10.18 -16.29
CA ALA A 51 2.28 -11.53 -16.75
C ALA A 51 3.53 -12.11 -16.04
N ALA A 52 4.56 -11.30 -15.81
CA ALA A 52 5.74 -11.74 -15.08
C ALA A 52 5.43 -12.04 -13.60
N ALA A 53 4.64 -11.19 -12.94
CA ALA A 53 4.16 -11.44 -11.58
C ALA A 53 3.28 -12.70 -11.53
N GLU A 54 2.46 -12.91 -12.54
CA GLU A 54 1.64 -14.10 -12.68
C GLU A 54 2.47 -15.39 -12.72
N ALA A 55 3.53 -15.41 -13.51
CA ALA A 55 4.47 -16.52 -13.60
C ALA A 55 5.22 -16.75 -12.28
N ALA A 56 5.63 -15.67 -11.60
CA ALA A 56 6.30 -15.76 -10.29
C ALA A 56 5.39 -16.35 -9.21
N LEU A 57 4.11 -16.00 -9.20
CA LEU A 57 3.13 -16.60 -8.27
C LEU A 57 2.87 -18.08 -8.57
N ALA A 58 2.88 -18.49 -9.85
CA ALA A 58 2.59 -19.87 -10.24
C ALA A 58 3.57 -20.90 -9.68
N VAL A 59 4.80 -20.49 -9.35
CA VAL A 59 5.83 -21.36 -8.76
C VAL A 59 5.88 -21.30 -7.24
N CYS A 60 5.04 -20.48 -6.61
CA CYS A 60 5.00 -20.34 -5.17
C CYS A 60 4.24 -21.51 -4.52
N PRO A 61 4.72 -22.05 -3.37
CA PRO A 61 3.97 -23.05 -2.62
C PRO A 61 2.55 -22.59 -2.27
N PRO A 62 1.55 -23.48 -2.22
CA PRO A 62 0.17 -23.10 -1.86
C PRO A 62 0.04 -22.45 -0.48
N SER A 63 0.95 -22.76 0.45
CA SER A 63 0.97 -22.21 1.81
C SER A 63 1.58 -20.80 1.91
N THR A 64 2.18 -20.28 0.84
CA THR A 64 2.76 -18.94 0.79
C THR A 64 1.71 -17.87 1.07
N ALA A 65 2.07 -16.91 1.93
CA ALA A 65 1.27 -15.73 2.20
C ALA A 65 1.96 -14.52 1.57
N PHE A 66 1.16 -13.62 1.00
CA PHE A 66 1.62 -12.36 0.42
C PHE A 66 1.16 -11.22 1.30
N VAL A 67 2.11 -10.38 1.70
CA VAL A 67 1.87 -9.23 2.56
C VAL A 67 2.35 -7.99 1.82
N ASP A 68 1.51 -6.96 1.76
CA ASP A 68 1.83 -5.68 1.14
C ASP A 68 1.77 -4.57 2.20
N ALA A 69 2.76 -3.68 2.19
CA ALA A 69 2.79 -2.53 3.08
C ALA A 69 1.84 -1.41 2.62
N VAL A 70 1.38 -1.45 1.37
CA VAL A 70 0.40 -0.51 0.82
C VAL A 70 -0.97 -0.77 1.46
N TYR A 71 -1.65 0.31 1.85
CA TYR A 71 -2.97 0.28 2.49
C TYR A 71 -4.07 0.93 1.65
N SER A 72 -3.73 1.69 0.61
CA SER A 72 -4.67 2.29 -0.33
C SER A 72 -4.10 2.11 -1.73
N PRO A 73 -4.76 1.34 -2.60
CA PRO A 73 -6.05 0.66 -2.39
C PRO A 73 -5.98 -0.49 -1.36
N ASP A 74 -7.15 -0.93 -0.86
CA ASP A 74 -7.26 -2.08 0.06
C ASP A 74 -6.67 -3.37 -0.53
N GLU A 75 -6.78 -3.52 -1.85
CA GLU A 75 -6.25 -4.64 -2.61
C GLU A 75 -5.37 -4.12 -3.76
N THR A 76 -4.05 -4.25 -3.61
CA THR A 76 -3.10 -3.96 -4.68
C THR A 76 -3.14 -5.05 -5.76
N VAL A 77 -2.52 -4.78 -6.92
CA VAL A 77 -2.42 -5.76 -8.01
C VAL A 77 -1.73 -7.05 -7.55
N LEU A 78 -0.69 -6.94 -6.72
CA LEU A 78 -0.02 -8.08 -6.09
C LEU A 78 -1.01 -8.92 -5.27
N LEU A 79 -1.71 -8.29 -4.34
CA LEU A 79 -2.64 -9.00 -3.44
C LEU A 79 -3.79 -9.62 -4.24
N ARG A 80 -4.32 -8.91 -5.24
CA ARG A 80 -5.36 -9.44 -6.13
C ARG A 80 -4.90 -10.71 -6.84
N GLN A 81 -3.73 -10.68 -7.49
CA GLN A 81 -3.20 -11.83 -8.23
C GLN A 81 -2.89 -13.01 -7.30
N ALA A 82 -2.37 -12.74 -6.09
CA ALA A 82 -2.10 -13.76 -5.08
C ALA A 82 -3.39 -14.42 -4.58
N ARG A 83 -4.41 -13.62 -4.23
CA ARG A 83 -5.74 -14.12 -3.79
C ARG A 83 -6.41 -14.95 -4.87
N LEU A 84 -6.37 -14.51 -6.13
CA LEU A 84 -6.96 -15.25 -7.25
C LEU A 84 -6.30 -16.63 -7.46
N ARG A 85 -5.09 -16.85 -6.96
CA ARG A 85 -4.40 -18.16 -6.93
C ARG A 85 -4.63 -18.97 -5.66
N GLY A 86 -5.40 -18.47 -4.71
CA GLY A 86 -5.67 -19.14 -3.44
C GLY A 86 -4.62 -18.90 -2.36
N HIS A 87 -3.71 -17.95 -2.55
CA HIS A 87 -2.79 -17.56 -1.49
C HIS A 87 -3.48 -16.69 -0.44
N ARG A 88 -2.95 -16.74 0.79
CA ARG A 88 -3.36 -15.82 1.86
C ARG A 88 -2.77 -14.45 1.60
N THR A 89 -3.54 -13.40 1.82
CA THR A 89 -3.16 -12.02 1.56
C THR A 89 -3.39 -11.13 2.78
N LEU A 90 -2.51 -10.16 3.01
CA LEU A 90 -2.64 -9.14 4.05
C LEU A 90 -2.16 -7.79 3.51
N ASN A 91 -2.95 -6.73 3.69
CA ASN A 91 -2.57 -5.37 3.27
C ASN A 91 -1.91 -4.58 4.42
N GLY A 92 -1.54 -3.33 4.13
CA GLY A 92 -0.80 -2.48 5.06
C GLY A 92 -1.65 -1.82 6.14
N LYS A 93 -2.98 -1.92 6.11
CA LYS A 93 -3.87 -1.16 7.00
C LYS A 93 -3.61 -1.45 8.47
N GLY A 94 -3.48 -2.73 8.83
CA GLY A 94 -3.18 -3.13 10.21
C GLY A 94 -1.83 -2.58 10.70
N MET A 95 -0.81 -2.61 9.84
CA MET A 95 0.50 -2.03 10.17
C MET A 95 0.41 -0.52 10.40
N LEU A 96 -0.32 0.21 9.55
CA LEU A 96 -0.53 1.65 9.69
C LEU A 96 -1.20 2.00 11.02
N ILE A 97 -2.26 1.28 11.38
CA ILE A 97 -2.99 1.49 12.64
C ILE A 97 -2.08 1.22 13.83
N MET A 98 -1.34 0.11 13.82
CA MET A 98 -0.44 -0.23 14.91
C MET A 98 0.68 0.80 15.09
N GLN A 99 1.24 1.31 13.99
CA GLN A 99 2.25 2.37 14.02
C GLN A 99 1.66 3.69 14.56
N ALA A 100 0.46 4.06 14.12
CA ALA A 100 -0.24 5.26 14.58
C ALA A 100 -0.57 5.17 16.08
N ALA A 101 -1.10 4.04 16.54
CA ALA A 101 -1.40 3.79 17.95
C ALA A 101 -0.13 3.85 18.81
N ALA A 102 0.95 3.19 18.39
CA ALA A 102 2.23 3.24 19.10
C ALA A 102 2.78 4.66 19.15
N GLY A 103 2.79 5.40 18.04
CA GLY A 103 3.24 6.80 18.00
C GLY A 103 2.40 7.71 18.91
N PHE A 104 1.07 7.57 18.84
CA PHE A 104 0.15 8.33 19.68
C PHE A 104 0.36 8.04 21.16
N VAL A 105 0.26 6.77 21.58
CA VAL A 105 0.30 6.37 22.99
C VAL A 105 1.69 6.59 23.58
N GLN A 106 2.74 6.12 22.91
CA GLN A 106 4.07 6.04 23.49
C GLN A 106 4.86 7.35 23.38
N ARG A 107 4.52 8.21 22.41
CA ARG A 107 5.24 9.48 22.20
C ARG A 107 4.37 10.68 22.52
N MET A 108 3.24 10.82 21.83
CA MET A 108 2.46 12.05 21.89
C MET A 108 1.69 12.19 23.21
N ALA A 109 1.01 11.13 23.64
CA ALA A 109 0.08 11.15 24.77
C ALA A 109 0.70 10.69 26.10
N ARG A 110 1.82 9.94 26.07
CA ARG A 110 2.41 9.28 27.25
C ARG A 110 2.45 10.16 28.50
N ARG A 111 3.08 11.34 28.41
CA ARG A 111 3.22 12.27 29.56
C ARG A 111 1.87 12.75 30.10
N HIS A 112 0.89 12.96 29.21
CA HIS A 112 -0.45 13.39 29.60
C HIS A 112 -1.24 12.26 30.27
N LEU A 113 -1.10 11.03 29.78
CA LEU A 113 -1.73 9.84 30.35
C LEU A 113 -1.16 9.53 31.74
N GLU A 114 0.16 9.57 31.90
CA GLU A 114 0.83 9.37 33.18
C GLU A 114 0.44 10.45 34.21
N ALA A 115 0.39 11.72 33.80
CA ALA A 115 -0.06 12.82 34.66
C ALA A 115 -1.54 12.68 35.08
N ALA A 116 -2.36 12.02 34.26
CA ALA A 116 -3.75 11.69 34.58
C ALA A 116 -3.90 10.38 35.38
N GLY A 117 -2.79 9.75 35.79
CA GLY A 117 -2.79 8.49 36.54
C GLY A 117 -3.24 7.28 35.70
N GLN A 118 -3.16 7.36 34.38
CA GLN A 118 -3.47 6.25 33.48
C GLN A 118 -2.20 5.53 33.04
N ASP A 119 -2.30 4.21 32.86
CA ASP A 119 -1.21 3.40 32.32
C ASP A 119 -1.30 3.37 30.78
N PRO A 120 -0.34 3.98 30.06
CA PRO A 120 -0.33 4.02 28.59
C PRO A 120 -0.35 2.63 27.95
N ASP A 121 0.29 1.64 28.57
CA ASP A 121 0.40 0.30 27.98
C ASP A 121 -0.95 -0.43 28.03
N THR A 122 -1.76 -0.20 29.07
CA THR A 122 -3.14 -0.72 29.15
C THR A 122 -4.11 -0.02 28.20
N LEU A 123 -3.77 1.19 27.74
CA LEU A 123 -4.60 1.98 26.83
C LEU A 123 -4.29 1.73 25.35
N HIS A 124 -3.12 1.14 25.04
CA HIS A 124 -2.70 0.87 23.67
C HIS A 124 -3.76 0.10 22.88
N ASP A 125 -4.25 -1.02 23.43
CA ASP A 125 -5.23 -1.87 22.74
C ASP A 125 -6.59 -1.16 22.54
N ARG A 126 -6.96 -0.27 23.47
CA ARG A 126 -8.16 0.57 23.32
C ARG A 126 -8.00 1.60 22.20
N VAL A 127 -6.81 2.17 22.06
CA VAL A 127 -6.51 3.12 20.97
C VAL A 127 -6.49 2.39 19.63
N VAL A 128 -5.89 1.21 19.55
CA VAL A 128 -5.93 0.36 18.35
C VAL A 128 -7.38 0.07 17.95
N ALA A 129 -8.21 -0.44 18.87
CA ALA A 129 -9.61 -0.75 18.58
C ALA A 129 -10.42 0.49 18.15
N ALA A 130 -10.15 1.66 18.74
CA ALA A 130 -10.80 2.91 18.35
C ALA A 130 -10.37 3.37 16.94
N MET A 131 -9.09 3.21 16.59
CA MET A 131 -8.59 3.53 15.25
C MET A 131 -9.16 2.56 14.22
N GLU A 132 -9.19 1.25 14.49
CA GLU A 132 -9.79 0.24 13.61
C GLU A 132 -11.26 0.54 13.31
N ALA A 133 -12.04 0.96 14.31
CA ALA A 133 -13.46 1.29 14.14
C ALA A 133 -13.71 2.55 13.31
N ALA A 134 -12.73 3.45 13.19
CA ALA A 134 -12.85 4.71 12.46
C ALA A 134 -12.52 4.59 10.96
N PHE A 135 -12.15 3.40 10.50
CA PHE A 135 -11.38 3.18 9.28
C PHE A 135 -12.04 2.23 8.30
#